data_AF-A0A924C096-F1
#
_entry.id   AF-A0A924C096-F1
#
_cell.length_a   1.000
_cell.length_b   1.000
_cell.length_c   1.000
_cell.angle_alpha   90.00
_cell.angle_beta   90.00
_cell.angle_gamma   90.00
#
_symmetry.space_group_name_H-M   'P 1'
#
loop_
_entity.id
_entity.type
_entity.pdbx_description
1 polymer ?
#
loop_
_entity_poly.entity_id
_entity_poly.type
_entity_poly.pdbx_seq_one_letter_code
_entity_poly.pdbx_strand_id
1 'polypeptide(L)'
;NGDYSNIVVEGYGNYIEGATTYQGAVVKIQDANTNNNQVNGSKIKLTNVKISNTTQTTPVGATSAIAVNFPAGQFATSTTATGATISQGAWTMVGTINLIQ
;
A
#
# COMPACT_ATOMS: atom_id res chain seq x y z
N ASN A 1 -1.68 -8.78 -11.26
CA ASN A 1 -1.81 -7.45 -11.89
C ASN A 1 -3.10 -6.83 -11.41
N GLY A 2 -3.08 -5.57 -10.98
CA GLY A 2 -4.25 -4.91 -10.44
C GLY A 2 -4.11 -3.39 -10.41
N ASP A 3 -5.25 -2.71 -10.54
CA ASP A 3 -5.40 -1.27 -10.32
C ASP A 3 -6.22 -1.10 -9.05
N TYR A 4 -5.60 -0.48 -8.05
CA TYR A 4 -6.20 -0.24 -6.75
C TYR A 4 -6.21 1.26 -6.47
N SER A 5 -7.34 1.74 -5.97
CA SER A 5 -7.54 3.15 -5.66
C SER A 5 -8.33 3.34 -4.38
N ASN A 6 -8.32 4.57 -3.87
CA ASN A 6 -8.97 4.97 -2.62
C ASN A 6 -8.49 4.14 -1.42
N ILE A 7 -7.18 4.18 -1.20
CA ILE A 7 -6.49 3.38 -0.19
C ILE A 7 -6.15 4.29 0.98
N VAL A 8 -6.46 3.85 2.21
CA VAL A 8 -6.04 4.52 3.45
C VAL A 8 -5.09 3.59 4.18
N VAL A 9 -3.89 4.09 4.47
CA VAL A 9 -2.85 3.37 5.19
C VAL A 9 -2.53 4.13 6.48
N GLU A 10 -2.80 3.48 7.59
CA GLU A 10 -2.26 3.86 8.90
C GLU A 10 -0.98 3.05 9.11
N GLY A 11 0.14 3.68 8.77
CA GLY A 11 1.45 3.04 8.85
C GLY A 11 1.99 2.96 10.27
N TYR A 12 3.18 2.40 10.38
CA TYR A 12 3.98 2.41 11.60
C TYR A 12 5.35 3.02 11.30
N GLY A 13 5.98 3.61 12.32
CA GLY A 13 7.32 4.17 12.20
C GLY A 13 8.39 3.09 12.02
N ASN A 14 9.61 3.51 11.71
CA ASN A 14 10.75 2.60 11.70
C ASN A 14 10.97 2.08 13.13
N TYR A 15 11.30 0.79 13.26
CA TYR A 15 11.73 0.22 14.53
C TYR A 15 13.15 -0.32 14.41
N ILE A 16 13.89 -0.28 15.51
CA ILE A 16 15.28 -0.72 15.57
C ILE A 16 15.36 -1.96 16.45
N GLU A 17 15.99 -3.02 15.95
CA GLU A 17 16.31 -4.23 16.71
C GLU A 17 17.82 -4.46 16.63
N GLY A 18 18.52 -4.26 17.76
CA GLY A 18 19.99 -4.26 17.77
C GLY A 18 20.56 -3.19 16.83
N ALA A 19 21.31 -3.61 15.81
CA ALA A 19 21.88 -2.73 14.79
C ALA A 19 21.02 -2.62 13.51
N THR A 20 19.90 -3.35 13.43
CA THR A 20 19.06 -3.43 12.24
C THR A 20 17.91 -2.44 12.35
N THR A 21 17.80 -1.54 11.37
CA THR A 21 16.62 -0.66 11.24
C THR A 21 15.62 -1.28 10.27
N TYR A 22 14.39 -1.51 10.75
CA TYR A 22 13.29 -2.00 9.93
C TYR A 22 12.41 -0.84 9.54
N GLN A 23 12.39 -0.54 8.24
CA GLN A 23 11.57 0.55 7.70
C GLN A 23 10.08 0.19 7.79
N GLY A 24 9.29 1.07 8.40
CA GLY A 24 7.82 0.97 8.44
C GLY A 24 7.21 1.52 7.15
N ALA A 25 7.57 0.94 6.01
CA ALA A 25 7.19 1.46 4.69
C ALA A 25 5.76 1.11 4.29
N VAL A 26 5.08 2.04 3.63
CA VAL A 26 3.75 1.82 3.03
C VAL A 26 3.78 0.75 1.95
N VAL A 27 4.83 0.75 1.12
CA VAL A 27 5.07 -0.26 0.10
C VAL A 27 6.49 -0.77 0.26
N LYS A 28 6.63 -2.08 0.49
CA LYS A 28 7.91 -2.77 0.57
C LYS A 28 7.98 -3.92 -0.42
N ILE A 29 8.96 -3.89 -1.31
CA ILE A 29 9.19 -4.98 -2.28
C ILE A 29 10.31 -5.88 -1.76
N GLN A 30 10.00 -7.16 -1.59
CA GLN A 30 10.87 -8.09 -0.87
C GLN A 30 12.04 -8.61 -1.72
N ASP A 31 11.89 -8.66 -3.04
CA ASP A 31 12.91 -9.24 -3.93
C ASP A 31 12.96 -8.56 -5.31
N ALA A 32 14.09 -8.74 -6.00
CA ALA A 32 14.36 -8.11 -7.28
C ALA A 32 13.50 -8.65 -8.43
N ASN A 33 13.14 -9.94 -8.42
CA ASN A 33 12.34 -10.53 -9.48
C ASN A 33 10.90 -9.99 -9.42
N THR A 34 10.35 -9.84 -8.23
CA THR A 34 9.05 -9.19 -8.02
C THR A 34 9.11 -7.73 -8.46
N ASN A 35 10.16 -6.97 -8.08
CA ASN A 35 10.32 -5.58 -8.51
C ASN A 35 10.36 -5.45 -10.04
N ASN A 36 11.18 -6.27 -10.71
CA ASN A 36 11.32 -6.26 -12.17
C ASN A 36 10.02 -6.62 -12.88
N ASN A 37 9.34 -7.67 -12.42
CA ASN A 37 8.15 -8.16 -13.10
C ASN A 37 6.91 -7.31 -12.82
N GLN A 38 6.76 -6.79 -11.60
CA GLN A 38 5.52 -6.17 -11.13
C GLN A 38 5.57 -4.65 -11.17
N VAL A 39 6.61 -4.05 -10.60
CA VAL A 39 6.77 -2.59 -10.51
C VAL A 39 7.28 -2.04 -11.84
N ASN A 40 8.46 -2.51 -12.27
CA ASN A 40 9.07 -2.05 -13.54
C ASN A 40 8.23 -2.47 -14.75
N GLY A 41 7.53 -3.60 -14.65
CA GLY A 41 6.59 -4.08 -15.66
C GLY A 41 5.24 -3.34 -15.70
N SER A 42 5.02 -2.31 -14.88
CA SER A 42 3.77 -1.53 -14.79
C SER A 42 2.52 -2.37 -14.50
N LYS A 43 2.67 -3.50 -13.79
CA LYS A 43 1.56 -4.45 -13.54
C LYS A 43 0.78 -4.17 -12.26
N ILE A 44 1.35 -3.37 -11.37
CA ILE A 44 0.71 -2.89 -10.15
C ILE A 44 0.51 -1.38 -10.29
N LYS A 45 -0.70 -0.93 -10.01
CA LYS A 45 -1.06 0.47 -9.93
C LYS A 45 -1.79 0.75 -8.62
N LEU A 46 -1.28 1.72 -7.87
CA LEU A 46 -1.81 2.18 -6.60
C LEU A 46 -2.02 3.69 -6.70
N THR A 47 -3.27 4.12 -6.82
CA THR A 47 -3.60 5.55 -6.93
C THR A 47 -4.43 6.01 -5.75
N ASN A 48 -4.43 7.32 -5.48
CA ASN A 48 -5.19 7.89 -4.37
C ASN A 48 -4.90 7.18 -3.03
N VAL A 49 -3.61 7.08 -2.70
CA VAL A 49 -3.13 6.44 -1.46
C VAL A 49 -2.94 7.50 -0.38
N LYS A 50 -3.79 7.50 0.64
CA LYS A 50 -3.61 8.33 1.83
C LYS A 50 -2.77 7.59 2.86
N ILE A 51 -1.71 8.25 3.32
CA ILE A 51 -0.72 7.67 4.22
C ILE A 51 -0.64 8.53 5.48
N SER A 52 -0.79 7.89 6.64
CA SER A 52 -0.61 8.50 7.96
C SER A 52 0.39 7.68 8.79
N ASN A 53 0.95 8.29 9.84
CA ASN A 53 1.70 7.60 10.91
C ASN A 53 2.93 6.78 10.49
N THR A 54 3.53 7.10 9.34
CA THR A 54 4.86 6.62 8.94
C THR A 54 5.67 7.70 8.23
N THR A 55 6.99 7.65 8.39
CA THR A 55 7.94 8.52 7.68
C THR A 55 8.32 7.97 6.31
N GLN A 56 8.14 6.67 6.06
CA GLN A 56 8.51 6.02 4.82
C GLN A 56 7.30 5.94 3.87
N THR A 57 6.97 7.11 3.30
CA THR A 57 5.80 7.30 2.42
C THR A 57 6.06 6.93 0.96
N THR A 58 7.33 6.83 0.56
CA THR A 58 7.73 6.34 -0.76
C THR A 58 7.98 4.83 -0.72
N PRO A 59 7.64 4.10 -1.80
CA PRO A 59 7.96 2.68 -1.93
C PRO A 59 9.46 2.41 -1.80
N VAL A 60 9.82 1.34 -1.10
CA VAL A 60 11.22 0.93 -0.90
C VAL A 60 11.40 -0.57 -1.08
N GLY A 61 12.63 -0.98 -1.37
CA GLY A 61 13.03 -2.38 -1.30
C GLY A 61 13.17 -2.85 0.15
N ALA A 62 13.14 -4.17 0.35
CA ALA A 62 13.53 -4.78 1.62
C ALA A 62 15.01 -4.51 1.96
N THR A 63 15.83 -4.29 0.94
CA THR A 63 17.23 -3.84 1.07
C THR A 63 17.48 -2.66 0.15
N SER A 64 18.56 -1.91 0.40
CA SER A 64 18.99 -0.79 -0.45
C SER A 64 19.43 -1.23 -1.86
N ALA A 65 19.66 -2.52 -2.09
CA ALA A 65 19.99 -3.07 -3.40
C ALA A 65 18.77 -3.14 -4.35
N ILE A 66 17.55 -3.04 -3.82
CA ILE A 66 16.31 -3.05 -4.60
C ILE A 66 15.75 -1.62 -4.67
N ALA A 67 16.04 -0.95 -5.79
CA ALA A 67 15.43 0.34 -6.09
C ALA A 67 13.99 0.14 -6.59
N VAL A 68 13.01 0.62 -5.83
CA VAL A 68 11.60 0.50 -6.16
C VAL A 68 11.12 1.80 -6.79
N ASN A 69 11.01 1.81 -8.12
CA ASN A 69 10.61 2.97 -8.89
C ASN A 69 9.36 2.65 -9.70
N PHE A 70 8.20 3.02 -9.18
CA PHE A 70 6.96 2.93 -9.93
C PHE A 70 7.03 3.83 -11.16
N PRO A 71 6.72 3.31 -12.36
CA PRO A 71 6.56 4.15 -13.54
C PRO A 71 5.52 5.25 -13.31
N ALA A 72 5.61 6.34 -14.06
CA ALA A 72 4.73 7.49 -13.89
C ALA A 72 3.25 7.09 -13.92
N GLY A 73 2.47 7.56 -12.93
CA GLY A 73 1.05 7.23 -12.78
C GLY A 73 0.74 5.87 -12.14
N GLN A 74 1.75 5.04 -11.86
CA GLN A 74 1.55 3.74 -11.23
C GLN A 74 1.53 3.79 -9.69
N PHE A 75 2.07 4.85 -9.08
CA PHE A 75 1.94 5.13 -7.65
C PHE A 75 1.64 6.61 -7.44
N ALA A 76 0.52 6.91 -6.77
CA ALA A 76 0.13 8.29 -6.47
C ALA A 76 -0.46 8.41 -5.06
N THR A 77 0.12 9.29 -4.25
CA THR A 77 -0.38 9.61 -2.92
C THR A 77 -1.49 10.66 -2.98
N SER A 78 -2.29 10.73 -1.92
CA SER A 78 -3.40 11.66 -1.78
C SER A 78 -3.62 12.03 -0.32
N THR A 79 -4.22 13.18 -0.07
CA THR A 79 -4.69 13.58 1.27
C THR A 79 -6.18 13.35 1.47
N THR A 80 -6.92 13.02 0.39
CA THR A 80 -8.38 12.99 0.36
C THR A 80 -8.99 11.58 0.26
N ALA A 81 -8.17 10.53 0.14
CA ALA A 81 -8.69 9.17 0.13
C ALA A 81 -9.45 8.87 1.44
N THR A 82 -10.61 8.22 1.31
CA THR A 82 -11.51 7.86 2.40
C THR A 82 -11.53 6.36 2.69
N GLY A 83 -10.94 5.54 1.82
CA GLY A 83 -10.93 4.09 1.94
C GLY A 83 -12.08 3.44 1.16
N ALA A 84 -12.03 2.10 1.03
CA ALA A 84 -13.04 1.36 0.27
C ALA A 84 -14.46 1.62 0.80
N THR A 85 -15.41 1.84 -0.11
CA THR A 85 -16.83 1.96 0.22
C THR A 85 -17.46 0.57 0.16
N ILE A 86 -18.05 0.12 1.26
CA ILE A 86 -18.81 -1.12 1.30
C ILE A 86 -20.28 -0.78 1.05
N SER A 87 -20.87 -1.36 0.02
CA SER A 87 -22.32 -1.31 -0.21
C SER A 87 -23.00 -2.51 0.41
N GLN A 88 -24.26 -2.35 0.82
CA GLN A 88 -25.05 -3.45 1.36
C GLN A 88 -25.13 -4.62 0.36
N GLY A 89 -24.89 -5.83 0.84
CA GLY A 89 -24.96 -7.05 0.05
C GLY A 89 -24.99 -8.30 0.91
N ALA A 90 -25.00 -9.48 0.29
CA ALA A 90 -25.09 -10.76 1.00
C ALA A 90 -23.99 -10.94 2.08
N TRP A 91 -22.80 -10.39 1.85
CA TRP A 91 -21.66 -10.47 2.77
C TRP A 91 -21.70 -9.44 3.91
N THR A 92 -22.64 -8.50 3.87
CA THR A 92 -22.81 -7.45 4.88
C THR A 92 -24.09 -7.64 5.70
N MET A 93 -24.77 -8.77 5.52
CA MET A 93 -26.04 -9.08 6.15
C MET A 93 -25.95 -10.38 6.95
N VAL A 94 -26.45 -10.37 8.19
CA VAL A 94 -26.74 -11.58 8.95
C VAL A 94 -28.24 -11.63 9.16
N GLY A 95 -28.92 -12.45 8.33
CA GLY A 95 -30.38 -12.43 8.24
C GLY A 95 -30.87 -11.06 7.75
N THR A 96 -31.56 -10.32 8.63
CA THR A 96 -32.08 -8.97 8.34
C THR A 96 -31.21 -7.84 8.90
N ILE A 97 -30.13 -8.16 9.63
CA ILE A 97 -29.24 -7.16 10.25
C ILE A 97 -28.15 -6.75 9.26
N ASN A 98 -27.96 -5.44 9.08
CA ASN A 98 -26.86 -4.85 8.32
C ASN A 98 -25.64 -4.63 9.23
N LEU A 99 -24.47 -5.11 8.79
CA LEU A 99 -23.20 -5.01 9.51
C LEU A 99 -22.36 -3.79 9.10
N ILE A 100 -22.82 -3.03 8.12
CA ILE A 100 -22.23 -1.73 7.79
C ILE A 100 -22.68 -0.75 8.87
N GLN A 101 -21.79 -0.45 9.82
CA GLN A 101 -21.96 0.59 10.84
C GLN A 101 -21.24 1.88 10.45
#